data_AF-A0A1W1X0N6-F1
#
_entry.id   AF-A0A1W1X0N6-F1
#
_cell.length_a   1.000
_cell.length_b   1.000
_cell.length_c   1.000
_cell.angle_alpha   90.00
_cell.angle_beta   90.00
_cell.angle_gamma   90.00
#
_symmetry.space_group_name_H-M   'P 1'
#
loop_
_entity.id
_entity.type
_entity.pdbx_description
1 polymer ?
#
loop_
_entity_poly.entity_id
_entity_poly.type
_entity_poly.pdbx_seq_one_letter_code
_entity_poly.pdbx_strand_id
1 'polypeptide(L)'
;MVLSFLRDRRLGSQLKLELEYELEHLPKPPKKGKTVEAYFQDMVAYVQRFCDRKIAFLPKFERNHGVVFSQGYRRRYLAKCFDALAEDLQKILLEYLEIDFIFFVQQAARSHGTDDDLESLEAFWSELEKGLLEKTHRLLSQWYDEPLRAHLEVIVQEGQIEPKRQEELRRLHQKNVQGLRERSERIIRRFCRHKDGQTARDQFRQVLTEQREQLPGFCQRLREQGFRVDPPPGAGAE
;
A
#
# COMPACT_ATOMS: atom_id res chain seq x y z
N MET A 1 -43.62 -16.50 -8.59
CA MET A 1 -42.45 -15.60 -8.73
C MET A 1 -41.31 -16.03 -7.80
N VAL A 2 -40.58 -17.10 -8.14
CA VAL A 2 -39.38 -17.63 -7.41
C VAL A 2 -38.26 -17.92 -8.43
N LEU A 3 -38.24 -17.18 -9.54
CA LEU A 3 -37.36 -17.46 -10.68
C LEU A 3 -36.11 -16.57 -10.74
N SER A 4 -36.05 -15.43 -10.02
CA SER A 4 -34.83 -14.58 -10.03
C SER A 4 -33.71 -15.16 -9.16
N PHE A 5 -34.03 -15.63 -7.94
CA PHE A 5 -33.02 -16.09 -6.98
C PHE A 5 -32.27 -17.36 -7.42
N LEU A 6 -32.96 -18.30 -8.08
CA LEU A 6 -32.34 -19.52 -8.63
C LEU A 6 -31.54 -19.25 -9.91
N ARG A 7 -31.96 -18.28 -10.75
CA ARG A 7 -31.16 -17.79 -11.88
C ARG A 7 -29.89 -17.09 -11.40
N ASP A 8 -29.99 -16.26 -10.37
CA ASP A 8 -28.85 -15.53 -9.79
C ASP A 8 -27.78 -16.47 -9.23
N ARG A 9 -28.15 -17.65 -8.69
CA ARG A 9 -27.18 -18.62 -8.15
C ARG A 9 -26.36 -19.33 -9.25
N ARG A 10 -27.00 -19.75 -10.35
CA ARG A 10 -26.29 -20.33 -11.51
C ARG A 10 -25.44 -19.29 -12.24
N LEU A 11 -25.99 -18.09 -12.44
CA LEU A 11 -25.28 -16.97 -13.05
C LEU A 11 -24.13 -16.48 -12.16
N GLY A 12 -24.24 -16.61 -10.83
CA GLY A 12 -23.17 -16.25 -9.89
C GLY A 12 -21.92 -17.11 -10.03
N SER A 13 -22.06 -18.43 -10.25
CA SER A 13 -20.93 -19.31 -10.52
C SER A 13 -20.27 -19.01 -11.86
N GLN A 14 -21.08 -18.74 -12.88
CA GLN A 14 -20.59 -18.39 -14.22
C GLN A 14 -19.88 -17.02 -14.23
N LEU A 15 -20.48 -16.01 -13.60
CA LEU A 15 -19.88 -14.69 -13.38
C LEU A 15 -18.52 -14.82 -12.70
N LYS A 16 -18.44 -15.64 -11.64
CA LYS A 16 -17.19 -15.86 -10.90
C LYS A 16 -16.11 -16.50 -11.80
N LEU A 17 -16.43 -17.57 -12.51
CA LEU A 17 -15.48 -18.28 -13.38
C LEU A 17 -14.98 -17.40 -14.53
N GLU A 18 -15.89 -16.69 -15.21
CA GLU A 18 -15.53 -15.78 -16.30
C GLU A 18 -14.71 -14.58 -15.79
N LEU A 19 -15.00 -14.08 -14.58
CA LEU A 19 -14.20 -13.04 -13.95
C LEU A 19 -12.80 -13.56 -13.61
N GLU A 20 -12.69 -14.75 -13.01
CA GLU A 20 -11.40 -15.38 -12.70
C GLU A 20 -10.56 -15.56 -13.97
N TYR A 21 -11.17 -16.06 -15.05
CA TYR A 21 -10.51 -16.17 -16.35
C TYR A 21 -10.08 -14.79 -16.87
N GLU A 22 -10.93 -13.77 -16.81
CA GLU A 22 -10.58 -12.42 -17.27
C GLU A 22 -9.42 -11.80 -16.48
N LEU A 23 -9.33 -12.11 -15.20
CA LEU A 23 -8.29 -11.60 -14.30
C LEU A 23 -6.98 -12.40 -14.38
N GLU A 24 -7.04 -13.69 -14.73
CA GLU A 24 -5.84 -14.54 -14.91
C GLU A 24 -4.92 -14.01 -16.02
N HIS A 25 -5.49 -13.32 -17.00
CA HIS A 25 -4.75 -12.74 -18.13
C HIS A 25 -4.06 -11.41 -17.78
N LEU A 26 -4.24 -10.86 -16.57
CA LEU A 26 -3.53 -9.67 -16.13
C LEU A 26 -2.16 -10.07 -15.57
N PRO A 27 -1.05 -9.77 -16.28
CA PRO A 27 0.26 -10.17 -15.81
C PRO A 27 0.65 -9.36 -14.57
N LYS A 28 1.05 -10.07 -13.50
CA LYS A 28 1.72 -9.43 -12.36
C LYS A 28 3.05 -8.83 -12.81
N PRO A 29 3.41 -7.63 -12.32
CA PRO A 29 4.67 -7.01 -12.69
C PRO A 29 5.85 -7.86 -12.17
N PRO A 30 6.89 -8.11 -12.98
CA PRO A 30 8.06 -8.84 -12.52
C PRO A 30 8.92 -7.95 -11.62
N LYS A 31 9.57 -8.56 -10.62
CA LYS A 31 10.60 -7.93 -9.77
C LYS A 31 11.91 -7.68 -10.51
N LYS A 32 12.22 -8.54 -11.49
CA LYS A 32 13.53 -8.64 -12.14
C LYS A 32 14.03 -7.29 -12.67
N GLY A 33 15.18 -6.84 -12.18
CA GLY A 33 15.90 -5.67 -12.66
C GLY A 33 15.35 -4.32 -12.21
N LYS A 34 14.30 -4.30 -11.37
CA LYS A 34 13.68 -3.08 -10.84
C LYS A 34 14.21 -2.74 -9.45
N THR A 35 14.24 -1.46 -9.12
CA THR A 35 14.38 -1.04 -7.73
C THR A 35 13.14 -1.45 -6.93
N VAL A 36 13.27 -1.50 -5.60
CA VAL A 36 12.13 -1.78 -4.71
C VAL A 36 11.00 -0.79 -4.97
N GLU A 37 11.29 0.50 -4.98
CA GLU A 37 10.30 1.56 -5.24
C GLU A 37 9.58 1.38 -6.58
N ALA A 38 10.33 1.17 -7.67
CA ALA A 38 9.73 0.98 -9.00
C ALA A 38 8.81 -0.26 -9.06
N TYR A 39 9.22 -1.37 -8.43
CA TYR A 39 8.39 -2.56 -8.36
C TYR A 39 7.09 -2.33 -7.57
N PHE A 40 7.15 -1.65 -6.42
CA PHE A 40 5.94 -1.40 -5.62
C PHE A 40 5.00 -0.39 -6.28
N GLN A 41 5.52 0.61 -7.01
CA GLN A 41 4.70 1.47 -7.88
C GLN A 41 3.98 0.66 -8.96
N ASP A 42 4.67 -0.28 -9.61
CA ASP A 42 4.04 -1.18 -10.58
C ASP A 42 2.98 -2.09 -9.93
N MET A 43 3.20 -2.53 -8.69
CA MET A 43 2.22 -3.31 -7.93
C MET A 43 0.97 -2.51 -7.61
N VAL A 44 1.09 -1.23 -7.21
CA VAL A 44 -0.06 -0.32 -7.04
C VAL A 44 -0.85 -0.20 -8.35
N ALA A 45 -0.15 0.08 -9.46
CA ALA A 45 -0.78 0.18 -10.77
C ALA A 45 -1.43 -1.13 -11.22
N TYR A 46 -0.82 -2.28 -10.91
CA TYR A 46 -1.40 -3.60 -11.17
C TYR A 46 -2.70 -3.81 -10.40
N VAL A 47 -2.74 -3.52 -9.09
CA VAL A 47 -3.95 -3.69 -8.27
C VAL A 47 -5.07 -2.75 -8.74
N GLN A 48 -4.74 -1.52 -9.12
CA GLN A 48 -5.70 -0.60 -9.73
C GLN A 48 -6.30 -1.17 -11.02
N ARG A 49 -5.45 -1.60 -11.98
CA ARG A 49 -5.93 -2.23 -13.23
C ARG A 49 -6.76 -3.48 -12.97
N PHE A 50 -6.40 -4.26 -11.95
CA PHE A 50 -7.15 -5.44 -11.53
C PHE A 50 -8.55 -5.07 -11.01
N CYS A 51 -8.66 -3.99 -10.23
CA CYS A 51 -9.93 -3.44 -9.77
C CYS A 51 -10.76 -2.86 -10.92
N ASP A 52 -10.15 -2.06 -11.80
CA ASP A 52 -10.80 -1.49 -12.98
C ASP A 52 -11.41 -2.60 -13.85
N ARG A 53 -10.66 -3.69 -14.06
CA ARG A 53 -11.14 -4.83 -14.83
C ARG A 53 -12.32 -5.51 -14.16
N LYS A 54 -12.29 -5.69 -12.83
CA LYS A 54 -13.44 -6.20 -12.07
C LYS A 54 -14.65 -5.30 -12.21
N ILE A 55 -14.49 -3.98 -12.10
CA ILE A 55 -15.61 -3.03 -12.20
C ILE A 55 -16.23 -3.08 -13.61
N ALA A 56 -15.39 -3.03 -14.65
CA ALA A 56 -15.83 -3.08 -16.05
C ALA A 56 -16.40 -4.44 -16.47
N PHE A 57 -16.09 -5.52 -15.74
CA PHE A 57 -16.57 -6.86 -16.04
C PHE A 57 -18.08 -7.01 -15.88
N LEU A 58 -18.68 -6.39 -14.85
CA LEU A 58 -20.11 -6.61 -14.58
C LEU A 58 -21.01 -6.13 -15.74
N PRO A 59 -20.85 -4.91 -16.30
CA PRO A 59 -21.59 -4.49 -17.49
C PRO A 59 -21.27 -5.30 -18.75
N LYS A 60 -20.05 -5.83 -18.88
CA LYS A 60 -19.66 -6.71 -19.99
C LYS A 60 -20.40 -8.05 -19.90
N PHE A 61 -20.43 -8.65 -18.72
CA PHE A 61 -21.14 -9.90 -18.46
C PHE A 61 -22.64 -9.77 -18.74
N GLU A 62 -23.27 -8.69 -18.26
CA GLU A 62 -24.69 -8.40 -18.51
C GLU A 62 -25.03 -8.37 -20.00
N ARG A 63 -24.20 -7.70 -20.81
CA ARG A 63 -24.36 -7.63 -22.26
C ARG A 63 -24.17 -8.99 -22.93
N ASN A 64 -23.13 -9.73 -22.55
CA ASN A 64 -22.80 -11.02 -23.17
C ASN A 64 -23.84 -12.11 -22.89
N HIS A 65 -24.46 -12.08 -21.71
CA HIS A 65 -25.39 -13.12 -21.27
C HIS A 65 -26.86 -12.69 -21.30
N GLY A 66 -27.15 -11.46 -21.74
CA GLY A 66 -28.51 -10.93 -21.80
C GLY A 66 -29.19 -10.84 -20.43
N VAL A 67 -28.42 -10.56 -19.38
CA VAL A 67 -28.90 -10.45 -18.00
C VAL A 67 -28.77 -9.02 -17.50
N VAL A 68 -29.62 -8.63 -16.57
CA VAL A 68 -29.52 -7.32 -15.90
C VAL A 68 -29.57 -7.54 -14.40
N PHE A 69 -28.49 -7.22 -13.71
CA PHE A 69 -28.45 -7.30 -12.27
C PHE A 69 -29.20 -6.13 -11.63
N SER A 70 -29.83 -6.40 -10.49
CA SER A 70 -30.49 -5.34 -9.72
C SER A 70 -29.48 -4.27 -9.27
N GLN A 71 -29.97 -3.04 -9.11
CA GLN A 71 -29.19 -1.92 -8.55
C GLN A 71 -28.57 -2.26 -7.20
N GLY A 72 -29.28 -2.99 -6.33
CA GLY A 72 -28.76 -3.45 -5.05
C GLY A 72 -27.60 -4.45 -5.18
N TYR A 73 -27.62 -5.30 -6.21
CA TYR A 73 -26.50 -6.20 -6.50
C TYR A 73 -25.28 -5.44 -7.01
N ARG A 74 -25.46 -4.54 -7.99
CA ARG A 74 -24.36 -3.72 -8.55
C ARG A 74 -23.63 -2.93 -7.46
N ARG A 75 -24.37 -2.28 -6.56
CA ARG A 75 -23.79 -1.55 -5.42
C ARG A 75 -22.94 -2.46 -4.52
N ARG A 76 -23.46 -3.64 -4.16
CA ARG A 76 -22.69 -4.61 -3.34
C ARG A 76 -21.46 -5.13 -4.07
N TYR A 77 -21.54 -5.31 -5.38
CA TYR A 77 -20.41 -5.73 -6.21
C TYR A 77 -19.31 -4.67 -6.23
N LEU A 78 -19.66 -3.41 -6.51
CA LEU A 78 -18.70 -2.31 -6.53
C LEU A 78 -18.07 -2.06 -5.15
N ALA A 79 -18.88 -2.13 -4.07
CA ALA A 79 -18.37 -2.04 -2.70
C ALA A 79 -17.32 -3.14 -2.39
N LYS A 80 -17.58 -4.38 -2.80
CA LYS A 80 -16.60 -5.47 -2.65
C LYS A 80 -15.31 -5.25 -3.45
N CYS A 81 -15.41 -4.63 -4.64
CA CYS A 81 -14.23 -4.29 -5.43
C CYS A 81 -13.40 -3.21 -4.73
N PHE A 82 -14.06 -2.20 -4.16
CA PHE A 82 -13.42 -1.14 -3.39
C PHE A 82 -12.77 -1.65 -2.10
N ASP A 83 -13.46 -2.51 -1.34
CA ASP A 83 -12.90 -3.11 -0.12
C ASP A 83 -11.64 -3.94 -0.42
N ALA A 84 -11.68 -4.73 -1.50
CA ALA A 84 -10.52 -5.49 -1.95
C ALA A 84 -9.36 -4.60 -2.41
N LEU A 85 -9.65 -3.51 -3.13
CA LEU A 85 -8.66 -2.52 -3.52
C LEU A 85 -7.99 -1.89 -2.29
N ALA A 86 -8.77 -1.49 -1.28
CA ALA A 86 -8.24 -0.92 -0.05
C ALA A 86 -7.31 -1.89 0.68
N GLU A 87 -7.74 -3.13 0.83
CA GLU A 87 -6.94 -4.17 1.49
C GLU A 87 -5.62 -4.43 0.76
N ASP A 88 -5.64 -4.56 -0.57
CA ASP A 88 -4.46 -4.85 -1.37
C ASP A 88 -3.48 -3.65 -1.40
N LEU A 89 -3.98 -2.41 -1.53
CA LEU A 89 -3.13 -1.21 -1.48
C LEU A 89 -2.51 -1.03 -0.09
N GLN A 90 -3.24 -1.33 0.98
CA GLN A 90 -2.69 -1.27 2.34
C GLN A 90 -1.56 -2.28 2.53
N LYS A 91 -1.71 -3.52 2.03
CA LYS A 91 -0.65 -4.54 2.10
C LYS A 91 0.61 -4.09 1.35
N ILE A 92 0.46 -3.62 0.12
CA ILE A 92 1.56 -3.11 -0.71
C ILE A 92 2.29 -1.97 0.01
N LEU A 93 1.54 -1.02 0.58
CA LEU A 93 2.13 0.10 1.30
C LEU A 93 2.94 -0.36 2.53
N LEU A 94 2.38 -1.27 3.33
CA LEU A 94 3.05 -1.77 4.53
C LEU A 94 4.32 -2.56 4.18
N GLU A 95 4.24 -3.48 3.23
CA GLU A 95 5.39 -4.24 2.75
C GLU A 95 6.51 -3.32 2.22
N TYR A 96 6.15 -2.28 1.47
CA TYR A 96 7.11 -1.30 0.98
C TYR A 96 7.76 -0.52 2.13
N LEU A 97 6.96 0.01 3.07
CA LEU A 97 7.45 0.77 4.22
C LEU A 97 8.39 -0.07 5.10
N GLU A 98 8.11 -1.35 5.28
CA GLU A 98 8.98 -2.27 6.03
C GLU A 98 10.38 -2.41 5.39
N ILE A 99 10.43 -2.58 4.07
CA ILE A 99 11.70 -2.68 3.34
C ILE A 99 12.45 -1.35 3.37
N ASP A 100 11.74 -0.28 3.10
CA ASP A 100 12.28 1.08 2.97
C ASP A 100 12.76 1.64 4.32
N PHE A 101 12.12 1.24 5.42
CA PHE A 101 12.54 1.56 6.77
C PHE A 101 13.98 1.08 7.08
N ILE A 102 14.33 -0.13 6.65
CA ILE A 102 15.69 -0.67 6.81
C ILE A 102 16.72 0.23 6.10
N PHE A 103 16.39 0.71 4.89
CA PHE A 103 17.25 1.62 4.14
C PHE A 103 17.33 3.01 4.77
N PHE A 104 16.23 3.52 5.34
CA PHE A 104 16.20 4.80 6.04
C PHE A 104 17.10 4.82 7.27
N VAL A 105 16.98 3.80 8.13
CA VAL A 105 17.83 3.65 9.31
C VAL A 105 19.31 3.60 8.91
N GLN A 106 19.63 2.94 7.80
CA GLN A 106 20.99 2.84 7.28
C GLN A 106 21.53 4.12 6.65
N GLN A 107 20.68 4.92 6.00
CA GLN A 107 21.10 6.21 5.47
C GLN A 107 21.40 7.18 6.62
N ALA A 108 20.51 7.23 7.61
CA ALA A 108 20.67 8.06 8.79
C ALA A 108 21.88 7.61 9.64
N ALA A 109 22.17 6.31 9.69
CA ALA A 109 23.38 5.76 10.31
C ALA A 109 24.70 6.28 9.72
N ARG A 110 24.72 6.66 8.44
CA ARG A 110 25.94 7.11 7.76
C ARG A 110 26.15 8.62 7.84
N SER A 111 25.08 9.39 7.93
CA SER A 111 25.16 10.84 8.08
C SER A 111 25.62 11.25 9.48
N HIS A 112 25.35 10.43 10.50
CA HIS A 112 25.82 10.66 11.86
C HIS A 112 27.06 9.80 12.15
N GLY A 113 28.21 10.32 11.72
CA GLY A 113 29.52 9.88 12.22
C GLY A 113 29.57 10.04 13.75
N THR A 114 30.14 9.04 14.41
CA THR A 114 30.21 8.89 15.86
C THR A 114 30.85 10.09 16.55
N ASP A 115 30.05 10.96 17.17
CA ASP A 115 30.51 11.84 18.24
C ASP A 115 29.68 11.64 19.50
N ASP A 116 30.30 11.88 20.65
CA ASP A 116 29.80 11.44 21.95
C ASP A 116 28.61 12.27 22.51
N ASP A 117 28.03 13.11 21.65
CA ASP A 117 27.15 14.21 21.99
C ASP A 117 25.65 13.82 21.99
N LEU A 118 24.96 14.16 23.07
CA LEU A 118 23.53 13.90 23.28
C LEU A 118 22.65 14.77 22.37
N GLU A 119 23.06 16.00 22.06
CA GLU A 119 22.33 16.90 21.14
C GLU A 119 22.30 16.33 19.72
N SER A 120 23.39 15.68 19.30
CA SER A 120 23.49 14.99 18.00
C SER A 120 22.56 13.78 17.89
N LEU A 121 22.26 13.12 19.00
CA LEU A 121 21.33 11.98 19.04
C LEU A 121 19.86 12.42 19.01
N GLU A 122 19.50 13.48 19.74
CA GLU A 122 18.14 14.03 19.67
C GLU A 122 17.84 14.60 18.28
N ALA A 123 18.80 15.29 17.66
CA ALA A 123 18.70 15.74 16.28
C ALA A 123 18.49 14.58 15.30
N PHE A 124 19.28 13.50 15.42
CA PHE A 124 19.12 12.28 14.62
C PHE A 124 17.71 11.69 14.70
N TRP A 125 17.20 11.45 15.92
CA TRP A 125 15.89 10.81 16.10
C TRP A 125 14.75 11.70 15.59
N SER A 126 14.89 13.01 15.75
CA SER A 126 13.97 14.01 15.20
C SER A 126 13.97 14.02 13.67
N GLU A 127 15.14 13.98 13.04
CA GLU A 127 15.26 13.90 11.59
C GLU A 127 14.72 12.58 11.04
N LEU A 128 15.00 11.46 11.72
CA LEU A 128 14.47 10.14 11.36
C LEU A 128 12.94 10.12 11.49
N GLU A 129 12.39 10.62 12.59
CA GLU A 129 10.93 10.74 12.76
C GLU A 129 10.33 11.57 11.62
N LYS A 130 10.88 12.76 11.36
CA LYS A 130 10.37 13.66 10.32
C LYS A 130 10.42 13.01 8.93
N GLY A 131 11.55 12.40 8.57
CA GLY A 131 11.72 11.74 7.27
C GLY A 131 10.77 10.56 7.07
N LEU A 132 10.60 9.72 8.11
CA LEU A 132 9.65 8.60 8.08
C LEU A 132 8.21 9.07 7.99
N LEU A 133 7.82 10.10 8.74
CA LEU A 133 6.49 10.69 8.69
C LEU A 133 6.19 11.29 7.31
N GLU A 134 7.10 12.11 6.77
CA GLU A 134 6.93 12.76 5.48
C GLU A 134 6.80 11.73 4.35
N LYS A 135 7.67 10.73 4.33
CA LYS A 135 7.61 9.67 3.32
C LYS A 135 6.33 8.83 3.45
N THR A 136 5.95 8.47 4.67
CA THR A 136 4.71 7.70 4.93
C THR A 136 3.47 8.48 4.48
N HIS A 137 3.39 9.79 4.77
CA HIS A 137 2.28 10.63 4.31
C HIS A 137 2.20 10.71 2.79
N ARG A 138 3.34 10.93 2.14
CA ARG A 138 3.42 10.97 0.68
C ARG A 138 2.92 9.67 0.07
N LEU A 139 3.37 8.53 0.58
CA LEU A 139 2.99 7.21 0.08
C LEU A 139 1.53 6.86 0.39
N LEU A 140 1.02 7.17 1.59
CA LEU A 140 -0.40 7.03 1.92
C LEU A 140 -1.27 7.82 0.95
N SER A 141 -0.87 9.04 0.61
CA SER A 141 -1.60 9.88 -0.35
C SER A 141 -1.59 9.25 -1.75
N GLN A 142 -0.39 8.97 -2.28
CA GLN A 142 -0.22 8.55 -3.68
C GLN A 142 -0.70 7.12 -3.94
N TRP A 143 -0.41 6.20 -3.02
CA TRP A 143 -0.62 4.76 -3.26
C TRP A 143 -1.91 4.23 -2.65
N TYR A 144 -2.53 4.95 -1.71
CA TYR A 144 -3.72 4.47 -1.00
C TYR A 144 -4.93 5.42 -1.15
N ASP A 145 -4.81 6.68 -0.72
CA ASP A 145 -5.93 7.62 -0.68
C ASP A 145 -6.42 8.02 -2.08
N GLU A 146 -5.52 8.53 -2.93
CA GLU A 146 -5.90 8.97 -4.29
C GLU A 146 -6.56 7.86 -5.12
N PRO A 147 -6.03 6.62 -5.15
CA PRO A 147 -6.67 5.53 -5.88
C PRO A 147 -8.05 5.18 -5.33
N LEU A 148 -8.21 5.11 -4.00
CA LEU A 148 -9.50 4.82 -3.39
C LEU A 148 -10.50 5.94 -3.68
N ARG A 149 -10.11 7.20 -3.53
CA ARG A 149 -10.98 8.33 -3.85
C ARG A 149 -11.51 8.25 -5.29
N ALA A 150 -10.65 7.92 -6.27
CA ALA A 150 -11.08 7.77 -7.65
C ALA A 150 -12.15 6.66 -7.83
N HIS A 151 -11.98 5.52 -7.16
CA HIS A 151 -12.93 4.41 -7.23
C HIS A 151 -14.21 4.67 -6.43
N LEU A 152 -14.12 5.41 -5.33
CA LEU A 152 -15.29 5.87 -4.58
C LEU A 152 -16.20 6.74 -5.46
N GLU A 153 -15.61 7.63 -6.25
CA GLU A 153 -16.39 8.46 -7.19
C GLU A 153 -17.07 7.60 -8.26
N VAL A 154 -16.47 6.50 -8.72
CA VAL A 154 -17.14 5.53 -9.61
C VAL A 154 -18.36 4.91 -8.93
N ILE A 155 -18.27 4.49 -7.65
CA ILE A 155 -19.42 3.97 -6.89
C ILE A 155 -20.53 5.01 -6.80
N VAL A 156 -20.14 6.26 -6.53
CA VAL A 156 -21.05 7.39 -6.36
C VAL A 156 -21.79 7.75 -7.65
N GLN A 157 -21.12 7.63 -8.80
CA GLN A 157 -21.69 7.92 -10.12
C GLN A 157 -22.52 6.76 -10.69
N GLU A 158 -22.04 5.52 -10.58
CA GLU A 158 -22.73 4.31 -11.09
C GLU A 158 -23.96 3.94 -10.24
N GLY A 159 -23.89 4.20 -8.92
CA GLY A 159 -25.05 4.07 -8.06
C GLY A 159 -25.92 5.32 -8.17
N GLN A 160 -27.21 5.19 -8.47
CA GLN A 160 -28.18 6.23 -8.13
C GLN A 160 -28.24 6.38 -6.60
N ILE A 161 -27.26 7.10 -6.02
CA ILE A 161 -27.08 7.32 -4.59
C ILE A 161 -27.59 8.73 -4.30
N GLU A 162 -28.42 8.84 -3.26
CA GLU A 162 -28.90 10.14 -2.79
C GLU A 162 -27.73 11.03 -2.35
N PRO A 163 -27.76 12.35 -2.62
CA PRO A 163 -26.67 13.28 -2.29
C PRO A 163 -26.20 13.18 -0.83
N LYS A 164 -27.13 13.01 0.11
CA LYS A 164 -26.82 12.83 1.54
C LYS A 164 -25.93 11.60 1.80
N ARG A 165 -26.22 10.49 1.12
CA ARG A 165 -25.48 9.24 1.29
C ARG A 165 -24.14 9.24 0.56
N GLN A 166 -24.03 10.00 -0.53
CA GLN A 166 -22.75 10.27 -1.18
C GLN A 166 -21.81 11.01 -0.22
N GLU A 167 -22.32 12.04 0.44
CA GLU A 167 -21.57 12.81 1.44
C GLU A 167 -21.16 11.94 2.65
N GLU A 168 -22.06 11.07 3.14
CA GLU A 168 -21.73 10.11 4.20
C GLU A 168 -20.59 9.15 3.81
N LEU A 169 -20.58 8.64 2.57
CA LEU A 169 -19.53 7.76 2.07
C LEU A 169 -18.18 8.49 1.96
N ARG A 170 -18.17 9.73 1.44
CA ARG A 170 -16.95 10.55 1.38
C ARG A 170 -16.39 10.83 2.77
N ARG A 171 -17.24 11.16 3.75
CA ARG A 171 -16.82 11.33 5.16
C ARG A 171 -16.25 10.07 5.77
N LEU A 172 -16.85 8.91 5.48
CA LEU A 172 -16.34 7.62 5.96
C LEU A 172 -14.95 7.32 5.38
N HIS A 173 -14.76 7.56 4.08
CA HIS A 173 -13.46 7.42 3.42
C HIS A 173 -12.41 8.32 4.07
N GLN A 174 -12.69 9.61 4.22
CA GLN A 174 -11.80 10.57 4.88
C GLN A 174 -11.44 10.12 6.30
N LYS A 175 -12.42 9.65 7.08
CA LYS A 175 -12.19 9.12 8.43
C LYS A 175 -11.27 7.90 8.43
N ASN A 176 -11.43 6.99 7.47
CA ASN A 176 -10.60 5.78 7.37
C ASN A 176 -9.15 6.13 7.00
N VAL A 177 -8.96 7.02 6.02
CA VAL A 177 -7.63 7.51 5.62
C VAL A 177 -6.96 8.23 6.79
N GLN A 178 -7.68 9.11 7.48
CA GLN A 178 -7.18 9.82 8.65
C GLN A 178 -6.80 8.84 9.79
N GLY A 179 -7.65 7.85 10.06
CA GLY A 179 -7.36 6.83 11.08
C GLY A 179 -6.13 5.98 10.76
N LEU A 180 -5.90 5.66 9.47
CA LEU A 180 -4.70 4.95 9.02
C LEU A 180 -3.45 5.83 9.17
N ARG A 181 -3.56 7.12 8.81
CA ARG A 181 -2.50 8.10 8.99
C ARG A 181 -2.11 8.22 10.46
N GLU A 182 -3.06 8.53 11.35
CA GLU A 182 -2.81 8.68 12.79
C GLU A 182 -2.20 7.43 13.43
N ARG A 183 -2.64 6.24 13.01
CA ARG A 183 -2.07 4.98 13.47
C ARG A 183 -0.61 4.83 13.03
N SER A 184 -0.31 5.15 11.78
CA SER A 184 1.04 5.10 11.23
C SER A 184 1.95 6.09 11.94
N GLU A 185 1.50 7.34 12.13
CA GLU A 185 2.24 8.35 12.89
C GLU A 185 2.54 7.90 14.32
N ARG A 186 1.56 7.27 14.99
CA ARG A 186 1.72 6.77 16.37
C ARG A 186 2.79 5.68 16.45
N ILE A 187 2.83 4.78 15.47
CA ILE A 187 3.83 3.71 15.41
C ILE A 187 5.22 4.31 15.19
N ILE A 188 5.37 5.23 14.23
CA ILE A 188 6.64 5.91 13.93
C ILE A 188 7.13 6.70 15.15
N ARG A 189 6.26 7.51 15.78
CA ARG A 189 6.58 8.24 17.00
C ARG A 189 6.97 7.33 18.16
N ARG A 190 6.29 6.21 18.34
CA ARG A 190 6.63 5.24 19.39
C ARG A 190 7.98 4.60 19.15
N PHE A 191 8.34 4.38 17.88
CA PHE A 191 9.65 3.86 17.49
C PHE A 191 10.76 4.89 17.78
N CYS A 192 10.55 6.17 17.45
CA CYS A 192 11.57 7.21 17.63
C CYS A 192 11.65 7.80 19.06
N ARG A 193 10.65 7.57 19.91
CA ARG A 193 10.63 8.11 21.29
C ARG A 193 11.28 7.14 22.28
N HIS A 194 12.23 7.65 23.04
CA HIS A 194 12.92 6.92 24.09
C HIS A 194 12.64 7.55 25.47
N LYS A 195 12.65 6.73 26.52
CA LYS A 195 12.29 7.14 27.88
C LYS A 195 13.40 7.93 28.60
N ASP A 196 14.64 7.71 28.23
CA ASP A 196 15.83 8.40 28.72
C ASP A 196 16.92 8.38 27.64
N GLY A 197 17.78 9.40 27.63
CA GLY A 197 18.79 9.59 26.58
C GLY A 197 19.85 8.50 26.51
N GLN A 198 20.13 7.82 27.62
CA GLN A 198 21.09 6.71 27.66
C GLN A 198 20.51 5.46 26.98
N THR A 199 19.25 5.11 27.26
CA THR A 199 18.55 4.03 26.56
C THR A 199 18.43 4.32 25.05
N ALA A 200 18.15 5.57 24.67
CA ALA A 200 18.10 5.99 23.26
C ALA A 200 19.43 5.73 22.55
N ARG A 201 20.53 6.05 23.24
CA ARG A 201 21.90 5.90 22.77
C ARG A 201 22.32 4.44 22.64
N ASP A 202 22.02 3.63 23.64
CA ASP A 202 22.38 2.21 23.64
C ASP A 202 21.57 1.44 22.59
N GLN A 203 20.27 1.74 22.45
CA GLN A 203 19.43 1.20 21.36
C GLN A 203 19.89 1.68 19.99
N PHE A 204 20.27 2.95 19.85
CA PHE A 204 20.84 3.48 18.61
C PHE A 204 22.10 2.70 18.23
N ARG A 205 23.07 2.57 19.14
CA ARG A 205 24.30 1.80 18.90
C ARG A 205 24.03 0.35 18.56
N GLN A 206 23.07 -0.29 19.23
CA GLN A 206 22.66 -1.65 18.95
C GLN A 206 22.04 -1.78 17.55
N VAL A 207 21.06 -0.94 17.21
CA VAL A 207 20.39 -0.93 15.89
C VAL A 207 21.41 -0.64 14.78
N LEU A 208 22.32 0.30 14.99
CA LEU A 208 23.40 0.60 14.05
C LEU A 208 24.29 -0.63 13.80
N THR A 209 24.72 -1.31 14.86
CA THR A 209 25.60 -2.47 14.79
C THR A 209 24.89 -3.64 14.10
N GLU A 210 23.72 -4.01 14.59
CA GLU A 210 22.90 -5.10 14.05
C GLU A 210 22.59 -4.86 12.57
N GLN A 211 22.16 -3.65 12.21
CA GLN A 211 21.79 -3.37 10.83
C GLN A 211 23.04 -3.28 9.93
N ARG A 212 24.19 -2.78 10.40
CA ARG A 212 25.45 -2.78 9.63
C ARG A 212 25.91 -4.19 9.29
N GLU A 213 25.77 -5.13 10.22
CA GLU A 213 26.11 -6.54 10.01
C GLU A 213 25.07 -7.27 9.13
N GLN A 214 23.78 -6.97 9.29
CA GLN A 214 22.70 -7.65 8.59
C GLN A 214 22.42 -7.11 7.18
N LEU A 215 22.78 -5.85 6.89
CA LEU A 215 22.49 -5.18 5.63
C LEU A 215 23.06 -5.91 4.40
N PRO A 216 24.33 -6.37 4.38
CA PRO A 216 24.85 -7.13 3.24
C PRO A 216 24.00 -8.36 2.92
N GLY A 217 23.60 -9.12 3.96
CA GLY A 217 22.72 -10.28 3.82
C GLY A 217 21.31 -9.91 3.37
N PHE A 218 20.76 -8.79 3.86
CA PHE A 218 19.46 -8.28 3.42
C PHE A 218 19.48 -7.84 1.94
N CYS A 219 20.49 -7.08 1.52
CA CYS A 219 20.70 -6.67 0.14
C CYS A 219 20.89 -7.88 -0.78
N GLN A 220 21.64 -8.90 -0.34
CA GLN A 220 21.79 -10.14 -1.07
C GLN A 220 20.45 -10.86 -1.26
N ARG A 221 19.63 -11.01 -0.20
CA ARG A 221 18.28 -11.58 -0.31
C ARG A 221 17.39 -10.82 -1.29
N LEU A 222 17.46 -9.49 -1.32
CA LEU A 222 16.72 -8.68 -2.29
C LEU A 222 17.20 -8.94 -3.73
N ARG A 223 18.51 -9.06 -3.96
CA ARG A 223 19.07 -9.43 -5.27
C ARG A 223 18.66 -10.83 -5.69
N GLU A 224 18.65 -11.79 -4.77
CA GLU A 224 18.16 -13.17 -5.01
C GLU A 224 16.67 -13.19 -5.39
N GLN A 225 15.87 -12.27 -4.85
CA GLN A 225 14.48 -12.04 -5.27
C GLN A 225 14.35 -11.31 -6.63
N GLY A 226 15.47 -10.92 -7.25
CA GLY A 226 15.53 -10.27 -8.56
C GLY A 226 15.54 -8.74 -8.54
N PHE A 227 15.56 -8.11 -7.36
CA PHE A 227 15.61 -6.64 -7.27
C PHE A 227 16.97 -6.10 -7.66
N ARG A 228 16.97 -4.94 -8.33
CA ARG A 228 18.14 -4.09 -8.47
C ARG A 228 18.35 -3.34 -7.16
N VAL A 229 19.40 -3.70 -6.43
CA VAL A 229 19.85 -2.99 -5.23
C VAL A 229 21.09 -2.21 -5.64
N ASP A 230 20.92 -0.91 -5.88
CA ASP A 230 22.04 -0.04 -6.23
C ASP A 230 23.03 -0.01 -5.06
N PRO A 231 24.34 -0.10 -5.33
CA PRO A 231 25.33 0.12 -4.29
C PRO A 231 25.15 1.55 -3.77
N PRO A 232 25.35 1.76 -2.46
CA PRO A 232 25.28 3.10 -1.93
C PRO A 232 26.30 4.02 -2.60
N PRO A 233 25.99 5.32 -2.77
CA PRO A 233 26.95 6.28 -3.30
C PRO A 233 28.23 6.23 -2.44
N GLY A 234 29.37 5.98 -3.09
CA GLY A 234 30.68 5.84 -2.44
C GLY A 234 31.31 4.44 -2.48
N ALA A 235 30.62 3.40 -2.93
CA ALA A 235 31.18 2.04 -3.07
C ALA A 235 31.88 1.76 -4.42
N GLY A 236 32.29 2.80 -5.13
CA GLY A 236 32.90 2.69 -6.46
C GLY A 236 33.92 3.79 -6.71
N ALA A 237 35.09 3.62 -6.11
CA ALA A 237 36.34 4.25 -6.52
C ALA A 237 37.47 3.36 -5.98
N GLU A 238 37.71 2.26 -6.68
CA GLU A 238 39.05 1.69 -6.78
C GLU A 238 39.72 2.30 -8.01
#